data_AF-A0AA39JP85-F1
#
_entry.id   AF-A0AA39JP85-F1
#
_cell.length_a   1.000
_cell.length_b   1.000
_cell.length_c   1.000
_cell.angle_alpha   90.00
_cell.angle_beta   90.00
_cell.angle_gamma   90.00
#
_symmetry.space_group_name_H-M   'P 1'
#
loop_
_entity.id
_entity.type
_entity.pdbx_description
1 polymer ?
#
loop_
_entity_poly.entity_id
_entity_poly.type
_entity_poly.pdbx_seq_one_letter_code
_entity_poly.pdbx_strand_id
1 'polypeptide(L)'
;DIFFHCSTFVTAGHEMTATTLGWLLYELATHPEVQNKAREEILQARLRNGKLSSNEYDLMPFLNAPIKEILHLHPIGHTLIRRAVQDDCLPLSEQIITKEGKILKDIPIPKGQR
;
A
#
# COMPACT_ATOMS: atom_id res chain seq x y z
N ASP A 1 16.23 -14.10 -19.94
CA ASP A 1 15.56 -14.17 -18.61
C ASP A 1 15.89 -13.00 -17.68
N ILE A 2 17.15 -12.78 -17.28
CA ILE A 2 17.50 -11.70 -16.32
C ILE A 2 17.04 -10.30 -16.79
N PHE A 3 17.28 -9.96 -18.06
CA PHE A 3 16.86 -8.67 -18.61
C PHE A 3 15.35 -8.44 -18.53
N PHE A 4 14.56 -9.48 -18.80
CA PHE A 4 13.10 -9.40 -18.74
C PHE A 4 12.61 -9.20 -17.29
N HIS A 5 13.20 -9.91 -16.34
CA HIS A 5 12.90 -9.70 -14.93
C HIS A 5 13.28 -8.29 -14.47
N CYS A 6 14.46 -7.79 -14.83
CA CYS A 6 14.85 -6.41 -14.52
C CYS A 6 13.85 -5.39 -15.08
N SER A 7 13.45 -5.53 -16.35
CA SER A 7 12.46 -4.66 -16.98
C SER A 7 11.11 -4.69 -16.25
N THR A 8 10.69 -5.88 -15.80
CA THR A 8 9.45 -6.07 -15.04
C THR A 8 9.50 -5.34 -13.70
N PHE A 9 10.60 -5.50 -12.94
CA PHE A 9 10.77 -4.82 -11.65
C PHE A 9 10.79 -3.30 -11.78
N VAL A 10 11.53 -2.78 -12.77
CA VAL A 10 11.65 -1.34 -12.99
C VAL A 10 10.30 -0.75 -13.39
N THR A 11 9.62 -1.35 -14.37
CA THR A 11 8.32 -0.83 -14.86
C THR A 11 7.27 -0.85 -13.75
N ALA A 12 7.13 -1.98 -13.05
CA ALA A 12 6.17 -2.12 -11.96
C ALA A 12 6.45 -1.11 -10.84
N GLY A 13 7.70 -1.00 -10.38
CA GLY A 13 8.06 -0.06 -9.32
C GLY A 13 7.95 1.41 -9.72
N HIS A 14 8.26 1.73 -10.97
CA HIS A 14 8.25 3.09 -11.49
C HIS A 14 6.85 3.69 -11.49
N GLU A 15 5.88 3.02 -12.11
CA GLU A 15 4.51 3.53 -12.21
C GLU A 15 3.89 3.71 -10.82
N MET A 16 4.03 2.71 -9.94
CA MET A 16 3.52 2.77 -8.57
C MET A 16 4.13 3.93 -7.76
N THR A 17 5.45 4.10 -7.83
CA THR A 17 6.14 5.16 -7.08
C THR A 17 5.80 6.54 -7.64
N ALA A 18 5.74 6.69 -8.96
CA ALA A 18 5.39 7.96 -9.61
C ALA A 18 3.97 8.41 -9.23
N THR A 19 3.00 7.50 -9.25
CA THR A 19 1.62 7.81 -8.83
C THR A 19 1.56 8.21 -7.35
N THR A 20 2.26 7.49 -6.48
CA THR A 20 2.31 7.81 -5.04
C THR A 20 2.92 9.19 -4.79
N LEU A 21 4.03 9.52 -5.47
CA LEU A 21 4.67 10.83 -5.37
C LEU A 21 3.79 11.95 -5.92
N GLY A 22 3.04 11.70 -7.00
CA GLY A 22 2.07 12.66 -7.54
C GLY A 22 1.02 13.04 -6.50
N TRP A 23 0.39 12.05 -5.85
CA TRP A 23 -0.56 12.29 -4.77
C TRP A 23 0.08 12.95 -3.54
N LEU A 24 1.31 12.53 -3.17
CA LEU A 24 2.04 13.15 -2.07
C LEU A 24 2.25 14.64 -2.27
N LEU A 25 2.73 15.03 -3.44
CA LEU A 25 2.97 16.44 -3.74
C LEU A 25 1.65 17.24 -3.78
N TYR A 26 0.58 16.63 -4.30
CA TYR A 26 -0.75 17.24 -4.27
C TYR A 26 -1.24 17.48 -2.84
N GLU A 27 -1.22 16.45 -1.99
CA GLU A 27 -1.70 16.55 -0.60
C GLU A 27 -0.85 17.50 0.25
N LEU A 28 0.47 17.52 0.05
CA LEU A 28 1.33 18.49 0.74
C LEU A 28 1.10 19.93 0.27
N ALA A 29 0.74 20.13 -1.00
CA ALA A 29 0.43 21.45 -1.53
C ALA A 29 -0.92 21.98 -1.00
N THR A 30 -1.88 21.09 -0.71
CA THR A 30 -3.19 21.44 -0.12
C THR A 30 -3.14 21.54 1.41
N HIS A 31 -2.15 20.93 2.06
CA HIS A 31 -1.95 20.92 3.52
C HIS A 31 -0.57 21.51 3.92
N PRO A 32 -0.37 22.84 3.78
CA PRO A 32 0.92 23.48 4.03
C PRO A 32 1.42 23.32 5.48
N GLU A 33 0.53 23.16 6.46
CA GLU A 33 0.88 22.87 7.85
C GLU A 33 1.61 21.53 8.02
N VAL A 34 1.19 20.50 7.28
CA VAL A 34 1.85 19.18 7.27
C VAL A 34 3.21 19.29 6.59
N GLN A 35 3.27 19.99 5.45
CA GLN A 35 4.52 20.23 4.74
C GLN A 35 5.55 20.97 5.61
N ASN A 36 5.11 22.02 6.30
CA ASN A 36 5.97 22.81 7.19
C ASN A 36 6.48 21.97 8.36
N LYS A 37 5.63 21.14 8.96
CA LYS A 37 6.03 20.27 10.07
C LYS A 37 7.02 19.19 9.64
N ALA A 38 6.85 18.59 8.46
CA ALA A 38 7.81 17.65 7.89
C ALA A 38 9.15 18.33 7.58
N ARG A 39 9.10 19.56 7.03
CA ARG A 39 10.30 20.37 6.77
C ARG A 39 11.06 20.69 8.06
N GLU A 40 10.35 21.03 9.13
CA GLU A 40 10.94 21.32 10.44
C GLU A 40 11.69 20.08 10.98
N GLU A 41 11.08 18.89 10.92
CA GLU A 41 11.73 17.66 11.35
C GLU A 41 13.03 17.38 10.57
N ILE A 42 13.03 17.60 9.25
CA ILE A 42 14.22 17.47 8.39
C ILE A 42 15.31 18.48 8.80
N LEU A 43 14.93 19.73 9.06
CA LEU A 43 15.87 20.78 9.45
C LEU A 43 16.50 20.46 10.80
N GLN A 44 15.72 20.02 11.78
CA GLN A 44 16.22 19.62 13.09
C GLN A 44 17.19 18.44 13.01
N ALA A 45 16.87 17.42 12.21
CA ALA A 45 17.79 16.30 11.97
C ALA A 45 19.11 16.76 11.33
N ARG A 46 19.03 17.71 10.37
CA ARG A 46 20.20 18.26 9.69
C ARG A 46 21.07 19.10 10.64
N LEU A 47 20.46 19.89 11.52
CA LEU A 47 21.20 20.67 12.52
C LEU A 47 21.94 19.77 13.51
N ARG A 48 21.33 18.64 13.89
CA ARG A 48 21.92 17.68 14.82
C ARG A 48 23.09 16.91 14.21
N ASN A 49 22.95 16.42 12.97
CA ASN A 49 23.85 15.42 12.39
C ASN A 49 24.59 15.89 11.12
N GLY A 50 24.38 17.13 10.69
CA GLY A 50 25.02 17.71 9.51
C GLY A 50 24.48 17.12 8.21
N LYS A 51 25.09 16.03 7.72
CA LYS A 51 24.65 15.38 6.48
C LYS A 51 23.63 14.29 6.80
N LEU A 52 22.45 14.39 6.20
CA LEU A 52 21.41 13.37 6.34
C LEU A 52 21.86 12.08 5.65
N SER A 53 21.76 10.96 6.38
CA SER A 53 22.02 9.61 5.90
C SER A 53 20.71 8.81 5.85
N SER A 54 20.73 7.60 5.29
CA SER A 54 19.56 6.71 5.33
C SER A 54 19.12 6.40 6.77
N ASN A 55 20.07 6.26 7.70
CA ASN A 55 19.75 6.00 9.10
C ASN A 55 19.05 7.21 9.75
N GLU A 56 19.36 8.43 9.31
CA GLU A 56 18.65 9.62 9.80
C GLU A 56 17.21 9.68 9.30
N TYR A 57 16.94 9.19 8.08
CA TYR A 57 15.59 9.11 7.54
C TYR A 57 14.68 8.23 8.41
N ASP A 58 15.20 7.10 8.90
CA ASP A 58 14.45 6.19 9.78
C ASP A 58 14.09 6.85 11.13
N LEU A 59 14.82 7.89 11.53
CA LEU A 59 14.58 8.68 12.74
C LEU A 59 13.61 9.87 12.52
N MET A 60 13.01 10.00 11.33
CA MET A 60 12.05 11.06 10.98
C MET A 60 10.63 10.47 10.86
N PRO A 61 9.95 10.17 11.98
CA PRO A 61 8.64 9.53 11.95
C PRO A 61 7.57 10.44 11.32
N PHE A 62 7.66 11.76 11.49
CA PHE A 62 6.68 12.66 10.90
C PHE A 62 6.84 12.76 9.39
N LEU A 63 8.05 12.74 8.85
CA LEU A 63 8.30 12.69 7.40
C LEU A 63 7.72 11.42 6.77
N ASN A 64 7.80 10.28 7.48
CA ASN A 64 7.27 9.01 7.03
C ASN A 64 5.74 8.91 7.12
N ALA A 65 5.10 9.71 7.98
CA ALA A 65 3.66 9.62 8.23
C ALA A 65 2.80 10.02 7.01
N PRO A 66 3.06 11.14 6.29
CA PRO A 66 2.34 11.48 5.08
C PRO A 66 2.39 10.37 4.04
N ILE A 67 3.55 9.75 3.81
CA ILE A 67 3.70 8.65 2.84
C ILE A 67 2.72 7.51 3.14
N LYS A 68 2.61 7.12 4.42
CA LYS A 68 1.66 6.08 4.85
C LYS A 68 0.20 6.54 4.67
N GLU A 69 -0.09 7.79 5.02
CA GLU A 69 -1.44 8.33 4.91
C GLU A 69 -1.91 8.43 3.46
N ILE A 70 -1.02 8.77 2.54
CA ILE A 70 -1.33 8.80 1.10
C ILE A 70 -1.61 7.42 0.56
N LEU A 71 -0.89 6.39 1.00
CA LEU A 71 -1.20 5.02 0.61
C LEU A 71 -2.53 4.52 1.18
N HIS A 72 -2.98 5.11 2.29
CA HIS A 72 -4.30 4.84 2.88
C HIS A 72 -5.42 5.56 2.10
N LEU A 73 -5.24 6.85 1.77
CA LEU A 73 -6.23 7.67 1.04
C LEU A 73 -6.27 7.34 -0.46
N HIS A 74 -5.11 7.12 -1.07
CA HIS A 74 -4.88 6.93 -2.51
C HIS A 74 -4.16 5.60 -2.78
N PRO A 75 -4.81 4.44 -2.50
CA PRO A 75 -4.19 3.14 -2.72
C PRO A 75 -3.92 2.89 -4.21
N ILE A 76 -2.68 2.54 -4.55
CA ILE A 76 -2.23 2.29 -5.93
C ILE A 76 -2.99 1.12 -6.57
N GLY A 77 -3.35 0.12 -5.77
CA GLY A 77 -4.16 -1.03 -6.17
C GLY A 77 -5.29 -1.26 -5.18
N HIS A 78 -6.53 -1.16 -5.64
CA HIS A 78 -7.73 -1.38 -4.81
C HIS A 78 -8.19 -2.86 -4.82
N THR A 79 -7.72 -3.66 -5.78
CA THR A 79 -8.10 -5.07 -5.91
C THR A 79 -6.89 -5.94 -6.20
N LEU A 80 -6.80 -7.06 -5.49
CA LEU A 80 -5.87 -8.14 -5.79
C LEU A 80 -6.64 -9.33 -6.32
N ILE A 81 -6.57 -9.55 -7.63
CA ILE A 81 -7.25 -10.68 -8.27
C ILE A 81 -6.46 -11.96 -8.01
N ARG A 82 -7.17 -13.04 -7.70
CA ARG A 82 -6.61 -14.39 -7.56
C ARG A 82 -7.39 -15.34 -8.45
N ARG A 83 -6.86 -16.54 -8.68
CA ARG A 83 -7.57 -17.63 -9.34
C ARG A 83 -7.34 -18.90 -8.54
N ALA A 84 -8.41 -19.60 -8.19
CA ALA A 84 -8.32 -20.89 -7.54
C ALA A 84 -7.62 -21.91 -8.47
N VAL A 85 -6.51 -22.49 -8.01
CA VAL A 85 -5.74 -23.49 -8.79
C VAL A 85 -6.32 -24.90 -8.63
N GLN A 86 -7.06 -25.12 -7.55
CA GLN A 86 -7.79 -26.34 -7.22
C GLN A 86 -9.10 -25.96 -6.52
N ASP A 87 -9.98 -26.95 -6.33
CA ASP A 87 -11.19 -26.76 -5.53
C ASP A 87 -10.81 -26.46 -4.08
N ASP A 88 -11.47 -25.47 -3.49
CA ASP A 88 -11.27 -25.03 -2.12
C ASP A 88 -12.61 -24.63 -1.49
N CYS A 89 -12.62 -24.37 -0.20
CA CYS A 89 -13.80 -23.95 0.55
C CYS A 89 -13.43 -22.73 1.39
N LEU A 90 -14.21 -21.65 1.31
CA LEU A 90 -14.08 -20.53 2.24
C LEU A 90 -14.89 -20.84 3.51
N PRO A 91 -14.24 -21.07 4.66
CA PRO A 91 -14.96 -21.31 5.90
C PRO A 91 -15.65 -20.03 6.37
N LEU A 92 -16.91 -20.15 6.77
CA LEU A 92 -17.63 -19.03 7.37
C LEU A 92 -17.41 -19.00 8.88
N SER A 93 -17.15 -17.81 9.43
CA SER A 93 -17.04 -17.62 10.88
C SER A 93 -18.37 -17.89 11.58
N GLU A 94 -19.48 -17.56 10.92
CA GLU A 94 -20.84 -17.80 11.37
C GLU A 94 -21.65 -18.50 10.29
N GLN A 95 -22.54 -19.39 10.69
CA GLN A 95 -23.39 -20.13 9.75
C GLN A 95 -24.45 -19.20 9.18
N ILE A 96 -24.61 -19.24 7.86
CA ILE A 96 -25.65 -18.46 7.18
C ILE A 96 -26.78 -19.38 6.72
N ILE A 97 -28.02 -18.88 6.84
CA ILE A 97 -29.22 -19.56 6.35
C ILE A 97 -29.54 -18.96 4.98
N THR A 98 -29.57 -19.80 3.94
CA THR A 98 -29.91 -19.35 2.58
C THR A 98 -31.39 -18.96 2.47
N LYS A 99 -31.75 -18.30 1.37
CA LYS A 99 -33.16 -18.02 1.05
C LYS A 99 -34.00 -19.30 0.92
N GLU A 100 -33.37 -20.46 0.64
CA GLU A 100 -34.03 -21.76 0.63
C GLU A 100 -34.07 -22.45 2.01
N GLY A 101 -33.62 -21.79 3.08
CA GLY A 101 -33.61 -22.35 4.44
C GLY A 101 -32.45 -23.32 4.72
N LYS A 102 -31.47 -23.43 3.82
CA LYS A 102 -30.32 -24.33 4.00
C LYS A 102 -29.24 -23.67 4.85
N ILE A 103 -28.66 -24.43 5.78
CA ILE A 103 -27.51 -24.00 6.57
C ILE A 103 -26.24 -24.18 5.75
N LEU A 104 -25.50 -23.09 5.53
CA LEU A 104 -24.16 -23.09 4.93
C LEU A 104 -23.11 -22.85 6.02
N LYS A 105 -22.12 -23.75 6.07
CA LYS A 105 -20.92 -23.62 6.90
C LYS A 105 -19.72 -23.09 6.12
N ASP A 106 -19.67 -23.41 4.82
CA ASP A 106 -18.55 -23.09 3.95
C ASP A 106 -19.08 -22.68 2.56
N ILE A 107 -18.38 -21.76 1.89
CA ILE A 107 -18.65 -21.38 0.50
C ILE A 107 -17.69 -22.17 -0.41
N PRO A 108 -18.18 -23.03 -1.31
CA PRO A 108 -17.30 -23.74 -2.24
C PRO A 108 -16.69 -22.78 -3.27
N ILE A 109 -15.38 -22.92 -3.50
CA ILE A 109 -14.60 -22.20 -4.50
C ILE A 109 -14.04 -23.23 -5.49
N PRO A 110 -14.72 -23.50 -6.63
CA PRO A 110 -14.21 -24.44 -7.61
C PRO A 110 -12.92 -23.95 -8.28
N LYS A 111 -12.11 -24.89 -8.73
CA LYS A 111 -10.93 -24.66 -9.55
C LYS A 111 -11.27 -23.75 -10.72
N GLY A 112 -10.48 -22.70 -10.89
CA GLY A 112 -10.62 -21.73 -11.97
C GLY A 112 -11.48 -20.51 -11.64
N GLN A 113 -12.18 -20.47 -10.50
CA GLN A 113 -12.90 -19.27 -10.04
C GLN A 113 -11.91 -18.10 -9.82
N ARG A 114 -12.31 -16.89 -10.25
CA ARG A 114 -11.56 -15.62 -10.16
C ARG A 114 -12.23 -14.66 -9.20
#